data_AF-A0A3E0BZ66-F1
#
_entry.id   AF-A0A3E0BZ66-F1
#
_cell.length_a   1.000
_cell.length_b   1.000
_cell.length_c   1.000
_cell.angle_alpha   90.00
_cell.angle_beta   90.00
_cell.angle_gamma   90.00
#
_symmetry.space_group_name_H-M   'P 1'
#
loop_
_entity.id
_entity.type
_entity.pdbx_description
1 polymer ?
#
loop_
_entity_poly.entity_id
_entity_poly.type
_entity_poly.pdbx_seq_one_letter_code
_entity_poly.pdbx_strand_id
1 'polypeptide(L)'
;MRELYREVCALLFFRLGITPTANRLYQLVKRGSMSTPTQVLGEFWTELREKSRVCIAHPDLPADLGAAAGELVVTLWQRASASAEAALGALREGLEAQRVEAQQSVVAARDELGRTETALEQRTAALLAAQVEVRELEKEQAEAHGQRQSLEAELARLRDALAARDRELVEVREGFSRDLEKQREAADRAEDRLRASEKRALLEIDRERGHAAKLQKEIDEAARRADRKDADHRRAVDTLQAQLGDMRHQTGVLQGRLDAAEAENTRLQTELNAARDAQARARDPHRSAVPSKSKNSPRATRPSRAADAAKPGLRRKKAV
;
A
#
# COMPACT_ATOMS: atom_id res chain seq x y z
N MET A 1 -5.16 -119.06 -82.96
CA MET A 1 -6.45 -118.62 -83.54
C MET A 1 -7.51 -118.44 -82.45
N ARG A 2 -7.88 -119.49 -81.69
CA ARG A 2 -8.92 -119.39 -80.66
C ARG A 2 -8.52 -118.54 -79.44
N GLU A 3 -7.25 -118.62 -78.97
CA GLU A 3 -6.66 -117.74 -77.94
C GLU A 3 -7.07 -116.28 -78.07
N LEU A 4 -6.82 -115.67 -79.24
CA LEU A 4 -7.04 -114.24 -79.46
C LEU A 4 -8.51 -113.83 -79.29
N TYR A 5 -9.46 -114.71 -79.59
CA TYR A 5 -10.88 -114.48 -79.31
C TYR A 5 -11.19 -114.56 -77.81
N ARG A 6 -10.56 -115.49 -77.08
CA ARG A 6 -10.74 -115.70 -75.63
C ARG A 6 -10.12 -114.55 -74.81
N GLU A 7 -8.97 -114.03 -75.24
CA GLU A 7 -8.32 -112.83 -74.68
C GLU A 7 -9.19 -111.57 -74.87
N VAL A 8 -9.77 -111.39 -76.06
CA VAL A 8 -10.67 -110.25 -76.32
C VAL A 8 -11.99 -110.39 -75.55
N CYS A 9 -12.55 -111.60 -75.38
CA CYS A 9 -13.66 -111.85 -74.46
C CYS A 9 -13.33 -111.40 -73.03
N ALA A 10 -12.17 -111.80 -72.51
CA ALA A 10 -11.73 -111.46 -71.16
C ALA A 10 -11.51 -109.96 -70.97
N LEU A 11 -10.88 -109.27 -71.94
CA LEU A 11 -10.68 -107.82 -71.90
C LEU A 11 -12.00 -107.03 -71.94
N LEU A 12 -12.94 -107.42 -72.81
CA LEU A 12 -14.26 -106.79 -72.89
C LEU A 12 -15.02 -106.94 -71.56
N PHE A 13 -15.06 -108.14 -71.02
CA PHE A 13 -15.83 -108.44 -69.81
C PHE A 13 -15.19 -107.85 -68.54
N PHE A 14 -13.94 -108.23 -68.21
CA PHE A 14 -13.33 -107.91 -66.92
C PHE A 14 -12.78 -106.48 -66.82
N ARG A 15 -12.33 -105.88 -67.93
CA ARG A 15 -11.64 -104.57 -67.91
C ARG A 15 -12.48 -103.42 -68.45
N LEU A 16 -13.46 -103.71 -69.31
CA LEU A 16 -14.33 -102.70 -69.93
C LEU A 16 -15.80 -102.80 -69.48
N GLY A 17 -16.20 -103.86 -68.78
CA GLY A 17 -17.60 -104.07 -68.34
C GLY A 17 -18.59 -104.29 -69.48
N ILE A 18 -18.12 -104.56 -70.69
CA ILE A 18 -18.95 -104.74 -71.89
C ILE A 18 -19.18 -106.24 -72.09
N THR A 19 -20.45 -106.66 -72.23
CA THR A 19 -20.79 -108.03 -72.58
C THR A 19 -20.23 -108.40 -73.97
N PRO A 20 -19.29 -109.37 -74.08
CA PRO A 20 -18.79 -109.78 -75.38
C PRO A 20 -19.92 -110.43 -76.20
N THR A 21 -19.98 -110.10 -77.49
CA THR A 21 -20.96 -110.65 -78.44
C THR A 21 -20.24 -111.10 -79.72
N ALA A 22 -20.74 -112.16 -80.37
CA ALA A 22 -20.07 -112.80 -81.51
C ALA A 22 -19.75 -111.82 -82.65
N ASN A 23 -20.66 -110.89 -82.95
CA ASN A 23 -20.46 -109.86 -83.98
C ASN A 23 -19.36 -108.85 -83.57
N ARG A 24 -19.34 -108.38 -82.32
CA ARG A 24 -18.32 -107.46 -81.80
C ARG A 24 -16.93 -108.12 -81.80
N LEU A 25 -16.85 -109.39 -81.42
CA LEU A 25 -15.62 -110.20 -81.46
C LEU A 25 -15.10 -110.36 -82.90
N TYR A 26 -15.97 -110.70 -83.84
CA TYR A 26 -15.63 -110.82 -85.26
C TYR A 26 -15.10 -109.50 -85.84
N GLN A 27 -15.74 -108.38 -85.51
CA GLN A 27 -15.34 -107.03 -85.96
C GLN A 27 -13.97 -106.59 -85.41
N LEU A 28 -13.56 -107.07 -84.23
CA LEU A 28 -12.27 -106.75 -83.61
C LEU A 28 -11.13 -107.63 -84.12
N VAL A 29 -11.37 -108.93 -84.32
CA VAL A 29 -10.31 -109.90 -84.69
C VAL A 29 -10.16 -110.10 -86.21
N LYS A 30 -11.25 -109.90 -86.99
CA LYS A 30 -11.29 -109.89 -88.47
C LYS A 30 -10.58 -111.07 -89.18
N ARG A 31 -10.47 -112.23 -88.54
CA ARG A 31 -9.92 -113.48 -89.13
C ARG A 31 -10.67 -114.72 -88.63
N GLY A 32 -10.89 -115.68 -89.53
CA GLY A 32 -11.55 -116.96 -89.23
C GLY A 32 -12.98 -117.07 -89.77
N SER A 33 -13.57 -118.26 -89.64
CA SER A 33 -14.95 -118.54 -90.06
C SER A 33 -15.97 -117.87 -89.12
N MET A 34 -17.12 -117.50 -89.67
CA MET A 34 -18.19 -116.74 -88.98
C MET A 34 -18.76 -117.48 -87.75
N SER A 35 -18.62 -118.81 -87.67
CA SER A 35 -19.01 -119.62 -86.51
C SER A 35 -18.01 -119.61 -85.34
N THR A 36 -16.73 -119.27 -85.58
CA THR A 36 -15.67 -119.37 -84.56
C THR A 36 -15.87 -118.42 -83.37
N PRO A 37 -16.28 -117.14 -83.54
CA PRO A 37 -16.54 -116.24 -82.42
C PRO A 37 -17.65 -116.74 -81.48
N THR A 38 -18.70 -117.35 -82.04
CA THR A 38 -19.83 -117.89 -81.26
C THR A 38 -19.42 -119.09 -80.41
N GLN A 39 -18.57 -119.98 -80.96
CA GLN A 39 -18.02 -121.10 -80.20
C GLN A 39 -17.15 -120.62 -79.03
N VAL A 40 -16.17 -119.73 -79.28
CA VAL A 40 -15.27 -119.23 -78.22
C VAL A 40 -16.02 -118.38 -77.19
N LEU A 41 -17.09 -117.68 -77.58
CA LEU A 41 -17.99 -116.99 -76.66
C LEU A 41 -18.73 -117.99 -75.74
N GLY A 42 -19.24 -119.09 -76.29
CA GLY A 42 -19.88 -120.16 -75.52
C GLY A 42 -18.91 -120.80 -74.52
N GLU A 43 -17.73 -121.20 -74.99
CA GLU A 43 -16.63 -121.77 -74.19
C GLU A 43 -16.20 -120.80 -73.06
N PHE A 44 -16.08 -119.50 -73.35
CA PHE A 44 -15.80 -118.47 -72.35
C PHE A 44 -16.89 -118.37 -71.28
N TRP A 45 -18.18 -118.34 -71.66
CA TRP A 45 -19.28 -118.25 -70.70
C TRP A 45 -19.49 -119.53 -69.89
N THR A 46 -19.09 -120.71 -70.37
CA THR A 46 -19.06 -121.94 -69.54
C THR A 46 -17.90 -121.90 -68.56
N GLU A 47 -16.67 -121.65 -69.02
CA GLU A 47 -15.49 -121.55 -68.15
C GLU A 47 -15.66 -120.50 -67.05
N LEU A 48 -16.24 -119.34 -67.38
CA LEU A 48 -16.47 -118.27 -66.42
C LEU A 48 -17.44 -118.70 -65.32
N ARG A 49 -18.54 -119.38 -65.68
CA ARG A 49 -19.53 -119.89 -64.73
C ARG A 49 -19.02 -121.06 -63.90
N GLU A 50 -18.09 -121.87 -64.42
CA GLU A 50 -17.42 -122.91 -63.65
C GLU A 50 -16.46 -122.29 -62.64
N LYS A 51 -15.60 -121.35 -63.08
CA LYS A 51 -14.62 -120.67 -62.23
C LYS A 51 -15.25 -119.71 -61.21
N SER A 52 -16.47 -119.23 -61.45
CA SER A 52 -17.23 -118.39 -60.49
C SER A 52 -18.14 -119.18 -59.54
N ARG A 53 -18.24 -120.52 -59.66
CA ARG A 53 -19.05 -121.33 -58.74
C ARG A 53 -18.24 -121.68 -57.50
N VAL A 54 -18.74 -121.27 -56.34
CA VAL A 54 -18.25 -121.71 -55.04
C VAL A 54 -18.76 -123.14 -54.77
N CYS A 55 -18.13 -124.12 -55.42
CA CYS A 55 -18.37 -125.54 -55.20
C CYS A 55 -17.24 -126.13 -54.35
N ILE A 56 -17.59 -126.82 -53.25
CA ILE A 56 -16.61 -127.61 -52.50
C ILE A 56 -16.36 -128.92 -53.27
N ALA A 57 -15.40 -128.88 -54.19
CA ALA A 57 -15.03 -130.03 -55.00
C ALA A 57 -14.13 -131.00 -54.21
N HIS A 58 -14.72 -132.09 -53.73
CA HIS A 58 -14.03 -133.25 -53.15
C HIS A 58 -14.48 -134.51 -53.91
N PRO A 59 -13.57 -135.43 -54.30
CA PRO A 59 -13.88 -136.52 -55.24
C PRO A 59 -15.05 -137.42 -54.80
N ASP A 60 -15.20 -137.66 -53.50
CA ASP A 60 -16.25 -138.54 -52.94
C ASP A 60 -17.54 -137.81 -52.48
N LEU A 61 -17.70 -136.51 -52.77
CA LEU A 61 -18.85 -135.72 -52.27
C LEU A 61 -20.05 -135.75 -53.24
N PRO A 62 -21.25 -136.18 -52.80
CA PRO A 62 -22.48 -136.08 -53.60
C PRO A 62 -22.78 -134.65 -54.07
N ALA A 63 -23.23 -134.52 -55.33
CA ALA A 63 -23.44 -133.23 -55.98
C ALA A 63 -24.42 -132.31 -55.22
N ASP A 64 -25.48 -132.88 -54.64
CA ASP A 64 -26.49 -132.14 -53.87
C ASP A 64 -25.91 -131.53 -52.59
N LEU A 65 -25.00 -132.25 -51.92
CA LEU A 65 -24.28 -131.74 -50.74
C LEU A 65 -23.27 -130.66 -51.12
N GLY A 66 -22.58 -130.82 -52.26
CA GLY A 66 -21.69 -129.80 -52.81
C GLY A 66 -22.43 -128.50 -53.19
N ALA A 67 -23.65 -128.62 -53.73
CA ALA A 67 -24.52 -127.50 -54.04
C ALA A 67 -25.03 -126.78 -52.78
N ALA A 68 -25.58 -127.53 -51.81
CA ALA A 68 -26.07 -126.99 -50.54
C ALA A 68 -24.95 -126.31 -49.74
N ALA A 69 -23.75 -126.88 -49.72
CA ALA A 69 -22.59 -126.26 -49.07
C ALA A 69 -22.16 -124.95 -49.76
N GLY A 70 -22.22 -124.89 -51.10
CA GLY A 70 -21.97 -123.66 -51.85
C GLY A 70 -22.99 -122.55 -51.54
N GLU A 71 -24.27 -122.90 -51.46
CA GLU A 71 -25.36 -121.97 -51.08
C GLU A 71 -25.22 -121.46 -49.63
N LEU A 72 -24.81 -122.33 -48.70
CA LEU A 72 -24.49 -121.94 -47.32
C LEU A 72 -23.29 -120.97 -47.26
N VAL A 73 -22.24 -121.18 -48.07
CA VAL A 73 -21.11 -120.23 -48.13
C VAL A 73 -21.52 -118.90 -48.75
N VAL A 74 -22.34 -118.89 -49.81
CA VAL A 74 -22.84 -117.65 -50.44
C VAL A 74 -23.74 -116.85 -49.49
N THR A 75 -24.68 -117.50 -48.80
CA THR A 75 -25.57 -116.83 -47.84
C THR A 75 -24.84 -116.37 -46.58
N LEU A 76 -23.86 -117.12 -46.08
CA LEU A 76 -22.99 -116.70 -44.98
C LEU A 76 -22.11 -115.51 -45.39
N TRP A 77 -21.55 -115.51 -46.61
CA TRP A 77 -20.80 -114.38 -47.15
C TRP A 77 -21.67 -113.13 -47.27
N GLN A 78 -22.85 -113.23 -47.90
CA GLN A 78 -23.80 -112.12 -48.02
C GLN A 78 -24.19 -111.53 -46.65
N ARG A 79 -24.46 -112.39 -45.66
CA ARG A 79 -24.78 -111.96 -44.29
C ARG A 79 -23.57 -111.32 -43.59
N ALA A 80 -22.36 -111.81 -43.82
CA ALA A 80 -21.14 -111.22 -43.29
C ALA A 80 -20.85 -109.84 -43.92
N SER A 81 -20.99 -109.71 -45.25
CA SER A 81 -20.85 -108.42 -45.95
C SER A 81 -21.88 -107.40 -45.46
N ALA A 82 -23.16 -107.76 -45.40
CA ALA A 82 -24.21 -106.87 -44.90
C ALA A 82 -23.97 -106.47 -43.42
N SER A 83 -23.48 -107.39 -42.58
CA SER A 83 -23.11 -107.09 -41.20
C SER A 83 -21.90 -106.16 -41.10
N ALA A 84 -20.92 -106.29 -41.99
CA ALA A 84 -19.75 -105.42 -42.04
C ALA A 84 -20.11 -104.02 -42.57
N GLU A 85 -20.97 -103.95 -43.60
CA GLU A 85 -21.49 -102.69 -44.14
C GLU A 85 -22.32 -101.92 -43.10
N ALA A 86 -23.19 -102.61 -42.36
CA ALA A 86 -23.94 -102.01 -41.26
C ALA A 86 -23.03 -101.50 -40.13
N ALA A 87 -22.01 -102.27 -39.74
CA ALA A 87 -21.03 -101.85 -38.74
C ALA A 87 -20.19 -100.65 -39.20
N LEU A 88 -19.80 -100.61 -40.48
CA LEU A 88 -19.09 -99.47 -41.08
C LEU A 88 -20.01 -98.24 -41.22
N GLY A 89 -21.31 -98.43 -41.44
CA GLY A 89 -22.32 -97.38 -41.39
C GLY A 89 -22.39 -96.74 -40.00
N ALA A 90 -22.65 -97.54 -38.97
CA ALA A 90 -22.73 -97.09 -37.58
C ALA A 90 -21.44 -96.41 -37.08
N LEU A 91 -20.26 -96.91 -37.49
CA LEU A 91 -18.98 -96.27 -37.19
C LEU A 91 -18.81 -94.91 -37.89
N ARG A 92 -19.27 -94.76 -39.14
CA ARG A 92 -19.24 -93.48 -39.86
C ARG A 92 -20.19 -92.46 -39.25
N GLU A 93 -21.42 -92.89 -38.90
CA GLU A 93 -22.41 -92.05 -38.22
C GLU A 93 -21.90 -91.58 -36.86
N GLY A 94 -21.31 -92.48 -36.06
CA GLY A 94 -20.69 -92.13 -34.78
C GLY A 94 -19.51 -91.16 -34.90
N LEU A 95 -18.66 -91.33 -35.91
CA LEU A 95 -17.52 -90.43 -36.17
C LEU A 95 -17.97 -89.05 -36.68
N GLU A 96 -18.97 -88.97 -37.57
CA GLU A 96 -19.52 -87.69 -38.00
C GLU A 96 -20.29 -86.97 -36.87
N ALA A 97 -20.98 -87.70 -35.99
CA ALA A 97 -21.59 -87.13 -34.79
C ALA A 97 -20.53 -86.53 -33.84
N GLN A 98 -19.48 -87.29 -33.49
CA GLN A 98 -18.36 -86.79 -32.68
C GLN A 98 -17.63 -85.61 -33.33
N ARG A 99 -17.48 -85.63 -34.65
CA ARG A 99 -16.90 -84.52 -35.43
C ARG A 99 -17.76 -83.26 -35.36
N VAL A 100 -19.09 -83.38 -35.45
CA VAL A 100 -20.02 -82.24 -35.31
C VAL A 100 -20.00 -81.69 -33.88
N GLU A 101 -19.99 -82.54 -32.86
CA GLU A 101 -19.87 -82.14 -31.45
C GLU A 101 -18.54 -81.43 -31.16
N ALA A 102 -17.42 -81.97 -31.66
CA ALA A 102 -16.11 -81.34 -31.55
C ALA A 102 -16.05 -80.00 -32.32
N GLN A 103 -16.66 -79.91 -33.50
CA GLN A 103 -16.76 -78.66 -34.25
C GLN A 103 -17.57 -77.59 -33.50
N GLN A 104 -18.69 -78.00 -32.86
CA GLN A 104 -19.54 -77.10 -32.05
C GLN A 104 -18.83 -76.61 -30.79
N SER A 105 -18.14 -77.49 -30.07
CA SER A 105 -17.37 -77.08 -28.86
C SER A 105 -16.20 -76.16 -29.20
N VAL A 106 -15.51 -76.37 -30.34
CA VAL A 106 -14.46 -75.45 -30.84
C VAL A 106 -15.02 -74.09 -31.24
N VAL A 107 -16.24 -74.01 -31.79
CA VAL A 107 -16.92 -72.73 -32.07
C VAL A 107 -17.29 -72.04 -30.75
N ALA A 108 -17.98 -72.72 -29.84
CA ALA A 108 -18.38 -72.15 -28.54
C ALA A 108 -17.17 -71.65 -27.72
N ALA A 109 -16.04 -72.38 -27.73
CA ALA A 109 -14.81 -71.96 -27.07
C ALA A 109 -14.16 -70.71 -27.70
N ARG A 110 -14.27 -70.54 -29.03
CA ARG A 110 -13.81 -69.32 -29.73
C ARG A 110 -14.73 -68.14 -29.45
N ASP A 111 -16.04 -68.36 -29.40
CA ASP A 111 -17.01 -67.32 -29.07
C ASP A 111 -16.87 -66.86 -27.61
N GLU A 112 -16.49 -67.75 -26.70
CA GLU A 112 -16.14 -67.40 -25.31
C GLU A 112 -14.80 -66.66 -25.22
N LEU A 113 -13.78 -67.12 -25.97
CA LEU A 113 -12.49 -66.44 -26.03
C LEU A 113 -12.66 -64.99 -26.51
N GLY A 114 -13.32 -64.76 -27.65
CA GLY A 114 -13.55 -63.40 -28.16
C GLY A 114 -14.36 -62.50 -27.21
N ARG A 115 -15.31 -63.08 -26.45
CA ARG A 115 -16.06 -62.34 -25.40
C ARG A 115 -15.20 -62.01 -24.17
N THR A 116 -14.24 -62.86 -23.81
CA THR A 116 -13.30 -62.58 -22.70
C THR A 116 -12.17 -61.63 -23.11
N GLU A 117 -11.66 -61.73 -24.35
CA GLU A 117 -10.69 -60.80 -24.93
C GLU A 117 -11.25 -59.38 -25.03
N THR A 118 -12.43 -59.20 -25.64
CA THR A 118 -13.06 -57.88 -25.73
C THR A 118 -13.42 -57.28 -24.36
N ALA A 119 -13.80 -58.11 -23.38
CA ALA A 119 -14.00 -57.66 -22.00
C ALA A 119 -12.68 -57.26 -21.29
N LEU A 120 -11.56 -57.92 -21.62
CA LEU A 120 -10.23 -57.56 -21.12
C LEU A 120 -9.72 -56.25 -21.76
N GLU A 121 -9.93 -56.06 -23.06
CA GLU A 121 -9.61 -54.81 -23.76
C GLU A 121 -10.37 -53.62 -23.16
N GLN A 122 -11.70 -53.76 -22.97
CA GLN A 122 -12.54 -52.72 -22.35
C GLN A 122 -12.07 -52.37 -20.93
N ARG A 123 -11.76 -53.39 -20.11
CA ARG A 123 -11.21 -53.16 -18.75
C ARG A 123 -9.84 -52.50 -18.76
N THR A 124 -8.99 -52.85 -19.73
CA THR A 124 -7.66 -52.27 -19.89
C THR A 124 -7.74 -50.80 -20.32
N ALA A 125 -8.63 -50.49 -21.27
CA ALA A 125 -8.91 -49.11 -21.68
C ALA A 125 -9.47 -48.27 -20.53
N ALA A 126 -10.44 -48.79 -19.76
CA ALA A 126 -10.98 -48.12 -18.58
C ALA A 126 -9.93 -47.90 -17.48
N LEU A 127 -9.06 -48.88 -17.23
CA LEU A 127 -7.95 -48.76 -16.27
C LEU A 127 -6.94 -47.68 -16.71
N LEU A 128 -6.60 -47.61 -18.00
CA LEU A 128 -5.70 -46.59 -18.54
C LEU A 128 -6.32 -45.19 -18.47
N ALA A 129 -7.63 -45.05 -18.75
CA ALA A 129 -8.36 -43.79 -18.60
C ALA A 129 -8.34 -43.31 -17.13
N ALA A 130 -8.69 -44.18 -16.18
CA ALA A 130 -8.64 -43.88 -14.75
C ALA A 130 -7.22 -43.53 -14.25
N GLN A 131 -6.17 -44.15 -14.81
CA GLN A 131 -4.78 -43.79 -14.49
C GLN A 131 -4.38 -42.40 -15.04
N VAL A 132 -5.00 -41.92 -16.13
CA VAL A 132 -4.81 -40.54 -16.59
C VAL A 132 -5.58 -39.58 -15.67
N GLU A 133 -6.85 -39.85 -15.39
CA GLU A 133 -7.68 -39.02 -14.49
C GLU A 133 -7.04 -38.85 -13.11
N VAL A 134 -6.54 -39.93 -12.49
CA VAL A 134 -5.81 -39.86 -11.21
C VAL A 134 -4.57 -38.97 -11.32
N ARG A 135 -3.79 -39.05 -12.39
CA ARG A 135 -2.58 -38.23 -12.57
C ARG A 135 -2.87 -36.75 -12.80
N GLU A 136 -3.96 -36.41 -13.47
CA GLU A 136 -4.36 -35.01 -13.60
C GLU A 136 -4.88 -34.47 -12.26
N LEU A 137 -5.69 -35.25 -11.52
CA LEU A 137 -6.12 -34.89 -10.16
C LEU A 137 -4.95 -34.75 -9.17
N GLU A 138 -3.91 -35.59 -9.28
CA GLU A 138 -2.67 -35.46 -8.49
C GLU A 138 -1.92 -34.15 -8.80
N LYS A 139 -1.88 -33.70 -10.06
CA LYS A 139 -1.31 -32.39 -10.43
C LYS A 139 -2.16 -31.24 -9.90
N GLU A 140 -3.48 -31.27 -10.13
CA GLU A 140 -4.41 -30.24 -9.64
C GLU A 140 -4.31 -30.10 -8.11
N GLN A 141 -4.21 -31.22 -7.39
CA GLN A 141 -4.00 -31.23 -5.94
C GLN A 141 -2.64 -30.63 -5.55
N ALA A 142 -1.55 -30.97 -6.27
CA ALA A 142 -0.23 -30.42 -6.00
C ALA A 142 -0.14 -28.91 -6.28
N GLU A 143 -0.74 -28.43 -7.38
CA GLU A 143 -0.82 -27.02 -7.73
C GLU A 143 -1.67 -26.24 -6.71
N ALA A 144 -2.86 -26.74 -6.37
CA ALA A 144 -3.71 -26.14 -5.34
C ALA A 144 -3.02 -26.12 -3.97
N HIS A 145 -2.26 -27.15 -3.62
CA HIS A 145 -1.47 -27.19 -2.38
C HIS A 145 -0.35 -26.14 -2.38
N GLY A 146 0.40 -26.01 -3.48
CA GLY A 146 1.43 -24.98 -3.64
C GLY A 146 0.88 -23.55 -3.58
N GLN A 147 -0.26 -23.30 -4.25
CA GLN A 147 -0.98 -22.03 -4.15
C GLN A 147 -1.41 -21.73 -2.70
N ARG A 148 -1.95 -22.72 -1.98
CA ARG A 148 -2.36 -22.57 -0.58
C ARG A 148 -1.16 -22.25 0.32
N GLN A 149 -0.02 -22.90 0.13
CA GLN A 149 1.22 -22.59 0.86
C GLN A 149 1.71 -21.16 0.59
N SER A 150 1.66 -20.68 -0.66
CA SER A 150 2.05 -19.28 -0.97
C SER A 150 1.14 -18.28 -0.26
N LEU A 151 -0.18 -18.49 -0.32
CA LEU A 151 -1.16 -17.63 0.34
C LEU A 151 -1.04 -17.68 1.88
N GLU A 152 -0.76 -18.85 2.47
CA GLU A 152 -0.47 -18.98 3.90
C GLU A 152 0.80 -18.18 4.30
N ALA A 153 1.86 -18.25 3.49
CA ALA A 153 3.10 -17.49 3.72
C ALA A 153 2.94 -15.98 3.51
N GLU A 154 2.14 -15.55 2.53
CA GLU A 154 1.80 -14.14 2.31
C GLU A 154 0.94 -13.58 3.45
N LEU A 155 -0.06 -14.34 3.91
CA LEU A 155 -0.87 -13.97 5.08
C LEU A 155 -0.04 -13.90 6.37
N ALA A 156 0.96 -14.75 6.55
CA ALA A 156 1.91 -14.65 7.65
C ALA A 156 2.72 -13.34 7.58
N ARG A 157 3.35 -13.06 6.42
CA ARG A 157 4.12 -11.81 6.19
C ARG A 157 3.27 -10.55 6.41
N LEU A 158 2.01 -10.55 5.95
CA LEU A 158 1.10 -9.42 6.14
C LEU A 158 0.69 -9.23 7.61
N ARG A 159 0.49 -10.32 8.38
CA ARG A 159 0.24 -10.25 9.82
C ARG A 159 1.45 -9.70 10.58
N ASP A 160 2.66 -10.16 10.26
CA ASP A 160 3.89 -9.66 10.88
C ASP A 160 4.15 -8.19 10.56
N ALA A 161 3.91 -7.77 9.30
CA ALA A 161 4.01 -6.38 8.88
C ALA A 161 2.98 -5.47 9.57
N LEU A 162 1.73 -5.94 9.73
CA LEU A 162 0.69 -5.21 10.46
C LEU A 162 1.05 -5.10 11.95
N ALA A 163 1.48 -6.19 12.58
CA ALA A 163 1.92 -6.18 13.98
C ALA A 163 3.18 -5.33 14.23
N ALA A 164 4.03 -5.12 13.22
CA ALA A 164 5.13 -4.15 13.27
C ALA A 164 4.62 -2.71 13.16
N ARG A 165 3.74 -2.41 12.20
CA ARG A 165 3.09 -1.09 12.04
C ARG A 165 2.31 -0.68 13.28
N ASP A 166 1.62 -1.60 13.95
CA ASP A 166 0.89 -1.31 15.19
C ASP A 166 1.83 -0.92 16.34
N ARG A 167 3.00 -1.57 16.46
CA ARG A 167 4.04 -1.17 17.45
C ARG A 167 4.59 0.21 17.14
N GLU A 168 4.95 0.48 15.89
CA GLU A 168 5.42 1.80 15.45
C GLU A 168 4.37 2.89 15.75
N LEU A 169 3.08 2.62 15.51
CA LEU A 169 1.98 3.54 15.84
C LEU A 169 1.83 3.78 17.34
N VAL A 170 2.06 2.77 18.19
CA VAL A 170 2.05 2.94 19.66
C VAL A 170 3.26 3.76 20.11
N GLU A 171 4.47 3.42 19.65
CA GLU A 171 5.71 4.16 19.97
C GLU A 171 5.62 5.63 19.56
N VAL A 172 5.11 5.91 18.36
CA VAL A 172 4.90 7.28 17.85
C VAL A 172 3.84 8.03 18.67
N ARG A 173 2.73 7.38 19.06
CA ARG A 173 1.70 7.99 19.93
C ARG A 173 2.24 8.31 21.32
N GLU A 174 3.00 7.41 21.91
CA GLU A 174 3.67 7.66 23.20
C GLU A 174 4.70 8.79 23.09
N GLY A 175 5.52 8.80 22.03
CA GLY A 175 6.46 9.88 21.74
C GLY A 175 5.79 11.25 21.68
N PHE A 176 4.75 11.39 20.86
CA PHE A 176 3.96 12.63 20.77
C PHE A 176 3.28 13.00 22.10
N SER A 177 2.80 12.03 22.88
CA SER A 177 2.20 12.30 24.19
C SER A 177 3.22 12.88 25.17
N ARG A 178 4.41 12.27 25.26
CA ARG A 178 5.53 12.73 26.10
C ARG A 178 6.04 14.11 25.65
N ASP A 179 6.05 14.40 24.35
CA ASP A 179 6.48 15.70 23.84
C ASP A 179 5.42 16.80 24.05
N LEU A 180 4.12 16.49 23.92
CA LEU A 180 3.05 17.41 24.31
C LEU A 180 3.08 17.74 25.81
N GLU A 181 3.43 16.78 26.66
CA GLU A 181 3.59 16.99 28.10
C GLU A 181 4.77 17.93 28.40
N LYS A 182 5.96 17.70 27.81
CA LYS A 182 7.11 18.62 27.90
C LYS A 182 6.77 20.04 27.45
N GLN A 183 5.99 20.20 26.37
CA GLN A 183 5.58 21.51 25.87
C GLN A 183 4.60 22.22 26.82
N ARG A 184 3.69 21.48 27.47
CA ARG A 184 2.84 22.02 28.55
C ARG A 184 3.67 22.49 29.73
N GLU A 185 4.55 21.64 30.27
CA GLU A 185 5.45 22.04 31.35
C GLU A 185 6.32 23.26 30.98
N ALA A 186 6.74 23.38 29.71
CA ALA A 186 7.52 24.51 29.22
C ALA A 186 6.69 25.80 29.17
N ALA A 187 5.41 25.71 28.76
CA ALA A 187 4.44 26.79 28.78
C ALA A 187 4.12 27.23 30.22
N ASP A 188 3.80 26.29 31.13
CA ASP A 188 3.51 26.56 32.54
C ASP A 188 4.68 27.30 33.21
N ARG A 189 5.92 26.82 32.98
CA ARG A 189 7.15 27.47 33.46
C ARG A 189 7.41 28.84 32.80
N ALA A 190 6.85 29.12 31.63
CA ALA A 190 6.91 30.43 31.00
C ALA A 190 5.84 31.39 31.57
N GLU A 191 4.62 30.92 31.78
CA GLU A 191 3.56 31.68 32.45
C GLU A 191 3.95 32.07 33.88
N ASP A 192 4.53 31.17 34.67
CA ASP A 192 4.95 31.49 36.04
C ASP A 192 6.12 32.48 36.09
N ARG A 193 7.03 32.43 35.10
CA ARG A 193 8.05 33.47 34.91
C ARG A 193 7.42 34.81 34.56
N LEU A 194 6.44 34.84 33.67
CA LEU A 194 5.69 36.04 33.27
C LEU A 194 4.97 36.66 34.47
N ARG A 195 4.15 35.86 35.18
CA ARG A 195 3.48 36.24 36.44
C ARG A 195 4.47 36.77 37.48
N ALA A 196 5.67 36.18 37.57
CA ALA A 196 6.70 36.64 38.48
C ALA A 196 7.39 37.95 38.03
N SER A 197 7.50 38.24 36.72
CA SER A 197 7.90 39.57 36.23
C SER A 197 6.80 40.61 36.41
N GLU A 198 5.54 40.29 36.11
CA GLU A 198 4.39 41.20 36.28
C GLU A 198 4.24 41.63 37.74
N LYS A 199 4.28 40.69 38.69
CA LYS A 199 4.26 40.98 40.14
C LYS A 199 5.42 41.88 40.57
N ARG A 200 6.61 41.73 39.98
CA ARG A 200 7.77 42.61 40.28
C ARG A 200 7.57 44.00 39.70
N ALA A 201 7.14 44.12 38.44
CA ALA A 201 6.87 45.39 37.79
C ALA A 201 5.75 46.19 38.49
N LEU A 202 4.68 45.53 38.94
CA LEU A 202 3.61 46.17 39.72
C LEU A 202 4.14 46.71 41.06
N LEU A 203 4.95 45.92 41.78
CA LEU A 203 5.59 46.38 43.03
C LEU A 203 6.61 47.50 42.81
N GLU A 204 7.23 47.58 41.64
CA GLU A 204 8.13 48.67 41.24
C GLU A 204 7.34 49.95 40.94
N ILE A 205 6.29 49.85 40.12
CA ILE A 205 5.35 50.95 39.84
C ILE A 205 4.73 51.51 41.12
N ASP A 206 4.33 50.66 42.08
CA ASP A 206 3.75 51.13 43.36
C ASP A 206 4.79 51.76 44.30
N ARG A 207 6.07 51.35 44.22
CA ARG A 207 7.17 52.08 44.87
C ARG A 207 7.36 53.45 44.22
N GLU A 208 7.44 53.52 42.88
CA GLU A 208 7.59 54.78 42.14
C GLU A 208 6.45 55.75 42.44
N ARG A 209 5.20 55.28 42.43
CA ARG A 209 4.01 56.04 42.89
C ARG A 209 4.18 56.54 44.33
N GLY A 210 4.68 55.69 45.23
CA GLY A 210 4.99 56.04 46.62
C GLY A 210 6.11 57.09 46.77
N HIS A 211 7.12 57.06 45.89
CA HIS A 211 8.18 58.07 45.83
C HIS A 211 7.67 59.39 45.24
N ALA A 212 6.93 59.35 44.13
CA ALA A 212 6.29 60.53 43.53
C ALA A 212 5.33 61.22 44.51
N ALA A 213 4.54 60.46 45.26
CA ALA A 213 3.63 60.99 46.28
C ALA A 213 4.35 61.59 47.51
N LYS A 214 5.61 61.21 47.78
CA LYS A 214 6.46 61.88 48.78
C LYS A 214 7.04 63.17 48.21
N LEU A 215 7.64 63.12 47.03
CA LEU A 215 8.19 64.28 46.33
C LEU A 215 7.13 65.37 46.12
N GLN A 216 5.90 65.01 45.75
CA GLN A 216 4.80 65.98 45.65
C GLN A 216 4.50 66.67 46.98
N LYS A 217 4.49 65.94 48.10
CA LYS A 217 4.30 66.54 49.44
C LYS A 217 5.47 67.44 49.83
N GLU A 218 6.70 67.06 49.51
CA GLU A 218 7.90 67.86 49.76
C GLU A 218 7.88 69.17 48.93
N ILE A 219 7.37 69.11 47.69
CA ILE A 219 7.10 70.27 46.82
C ILE A 219 5.96 71.13 47.39
N ASP A 220 4.82 70.55 47.76
CA ASP A 220 3.69 71.27 48.34
C ASP A 220 4.08 71.98 49.66
N GLU A 221 4.90 71.34 50.48
CA GLU A 221 5.47 71.96 51.67
C GLU A 221 6.53 73.02 51.34
N ALA A 222 7.35 72.82 50.30
CA ALA A 222 8.32 73.82 49.86
C ALA A 222 7.63 75.08 49.35
N ALA A 223 6.54 74.92 48.57
CA ALA A 223 5.65 76.00 48.17
C ALA A 223 5.05 76.70 49.39
N ARG A 224 4.43 75.97 50.32
CA ARG A 224 3.90 76.55 51.59
C ARG A 224 4.97 77.25 52.44
N ARG A 225 6.23 76.80 52.40
CA ARG A 225 7.37 77.47 53.06
C ARG A 225 7.80 78.73 52.32
N ALA A 226 7.73 78.74 50.98
CA ALA A 226 7.95 79.93 50.16
C ALA A 226 6.82 80.96 50.38
N ASP A 227 5.55 80.57 50.25
CA ASP A 227 4.37 81.42 50.48
C ASP A 227 4.41 82.15 51.83
N ARG A 228 4.83 81.44 52.89
CA ARG A 228 5.02 82.03 54.23
C ARG A 228 6.14 83.06 54.25
N LYS A 229 7.32 82.73 53.70
CA LYS A 229 8.44 83.68 53.58
C LYS A 229 8.06 84.89 52.76
N ASP A 230 7.35 84.71 51.65
CA ASP A 230 6.83 85.78 50.81
C ASP A 230 5.83 86.67 51.56
N ALA A 231 4.92 86.08 52.35
CA ALA A 231 4.00 86.84 53.19
C ALA A 231 4.72 87.61 54.29
N ASP A 232 5.74 87.03 54.92
CA ASP A 232 6.56 87.68 55.96
C ASP A 232 7.50 88.76 55.37
N HIS A 233 8.04 88.54 54.16
CA HIS A 233 8.77 89.56 53.40
C HIS A 233 7.86 90.71 52.97
N ARG A 234 6.62 90.44 52.54
CA ARG A 234 5.61 91.48 52.26
C ARG A 234 5.31 92.28 53.53
N ARG A 235 4.96 91.63 54.65
CA ARG A 235 4.77 92.28 55.96
C ARG A 235 5.96 93.13 56.40
N ALA A 236 7.19 92.65 56.19
CA ALA A 236 8.40 93.40 56.51
C ALA A 236 8.57 94.62 55.60
N VAL A 237 8.28 94.48 54.30
CA VAL A 237 8.25 95.60 53.35
C VAL A 237 7.15 96.61 53.70
N ASP A 238 5.94 96.17 54.03
CA ASP A 238 4.82 97.02 54.47
C ASP A 238 5.18 97.78 55.76
N THR A 239 5.84 97.11 56.71
CA THR A 239 6.33 97.72 57.95
C THR A 239 7.43 98.75 57.68
N LEU A 240 8.38 98.46 56.78
CA LEU A 240 9.42 99.40 56.37
C LEU A 240 8.85 100.58 55.57
N GLN A 241 7.78 100.37 54.79
CA GLN A 241 7.04 101.43 54.09
C GLN A 241 6.28 102.32 55.08
N ALA A 242 5.64 101.74 56.10
CA ALA A 242 5.01 102.50 57.19
C ALA A 242 6.04 103.32 57.95
N GLN A 243 7.16 102.73 58.35
CA GLN A 243 8.28 103.44 58.99
C GLN A 243 8.87 104.55 58.09
N LEU A 244 8.98 104.33 56.77
CA LEU A 244 9.35 105.38 55.82
C LEU A 244 8.30 106.49 55.73
N GLY A 245 7.01 106.15 55.84
CA GLY A 245 5.91 107.11 55.94
C GLY A 245 6.00 107.96 57.20
N ASP A 246 6.17 107.33 58.36
CA ASP A 246 6.32 107.98 59.66
C ASP A 246 7.57 108.87 59.70
N MET A 247 8.71 108.37 59.22
CA MET A 247 9.95 109.17 59.15
C MET A 247 9.80 110.34 58.17
N ARG A 248 9.15 110.17 57.01
CA ARG A 248 8.82 111.29 56.10
C ARG A 248 7.86 112.30 56.74
N HIS A 249 6.88 111.84 57.50
CA HIS A 249 5.97 112.71 58.24
C HIS A 249 6.71 113.49 59.34
N GLN A 250 7.57 112.82 60.12
CA GLN A 250 8.45 113.46 61.11
C GLN A 250 9.39 114.47 60.46
N THR A 251 10.02 114.13 59.32
CA THR A 251 10.81 115.09 58.54
C THR A 251 9.95 116.27 58.11
N GLY A 252 8.76 116.06 57.56
CA GLY A 252 7.84 117.14 57.17
C GLY A 252 7.38 118.03 58.34
N VAL A 253 7.15 117.46 59.52
CA VAL A 253 6.82 118.20 60.75
C VAL A 253 8.04 118.98 61.28
N LEU A 254 9.25 118.41 61.19
CA LEU A 254 10.49 119.11 61.53
C LEU A 254 10.83 120.21 60.51
N GLN A 255 10.54 119.98 59.23
CA GLN A 255 10.64 120.98 58.15
C GLN A 255 9.69 122.14 58.43
N GLY A 256 8.40 121.87 58.67
CA GLY A 256 7.42 122.92 59.00
C GLY A 256 7.71 123.64 60.33
N ARG A 257 8.39 122.99 61.29
CA ARG A 257 8.91 123.67 62.49
C ARG A 257 10.14 124.52 62.20
N LEU A 258 11.01 124.11 61.27
CA LEU A 258 12.13 124.92 60.80
C LEU A 258 11.63 126.13 60.01
N ASP A 259 10.72 125.93 59.06
CA ASP A 259 10.07 126.98 58.27
C ASP A 259 9.36 128.00 59.19
N ALA A 260 8.67 127.52 60.23
CA ALA A 260 8.07 128.38 61.26
C ALA A 260 9.11 129.12 62.11
N ALA A 261 10.21 128.46 62.50
CA ALA A 261 11.30 129.09 63.24
C ALA A 261 12.08 130.10 62.39
N GLU A 262 12.23 129.89 61.08
CA GLU A 262 12.80 130.84 60.13
C GLU A 262 11.85 132.01 59.86
N ALA A 263 10.54 131.77 59.82
CA ALA A 263 9.52 132.82 59.79
C ALA A 263 9.53 133.67 61.08
N GLU A 264 9.68 133.06 62.26
CA GLU A 264 9.88 133.80 63.52
C GLU A 264 11.23 134.53 63.55
N ASN A 265 12.32 133.91 63.08
CA ASN A 265 13.64 134.53 63.07
C ASN A 265 13.69 135.73 62.10
N THR A 266 13.09 135.64 60.92
CA THR A 266 12.95 136.78 60.00
C THR A 266 12.03 137.89 60.56
N ARG A 267 10.99 137.52 61.34
CA ARG A 267 10.16 138.48 62.09
C ARG A 267 10.96 139.20 63.17
N LEU A 268 11.68 138.46 64.02
CA LEU A 268 12.58 139.00 65.05
C LEU A 268 13.74 139.83 64.44
N GLN A 269 14.23 139.50 63.25
CA GLN A 269 15.21 140.30 62.52
C GLN A 269 14.61 141.61 62.01
N THR A 270 13.37 141.62 61.50
CA THR A 270 12.72 142.88 61.10
C THR A 270 12.38 143.76 62.31
N GLU A 271 11.99 143.17 63.44
CA GLU A 271 11.80 143.86 64.73
C GLU A 271 13.13 144.43 65.30
N LEU A 272 14.23 143.66 65.26
CA LEU A 272 15.56 144.13 65.66
C LEU A 272 16.09 145.27 64.78
N ASN A 273 15.80 145.24 63.48
CA ASN A 273 16.19 146.32 62.58
C ASN A 273 15.33 147.58 62.81
N ALA A 274 14.03 147.43 63.02
CA ALA A 274 13.16 148.55 63.42
C ALA A 274 13.59 149.18 64.76
N ALA A 275 14.01 148.37 65.74
CA ALA A 275 14.55 148.86 67.01
C ALA A 275 15.87 149.62 66.84
N ARG A 276 16.76 149.18 65.94
CA ARG A 276 18.02 149.89 65.61
C ARG A 276 17.76 151.22 64.90
N ASP A 277 16.83 151.26 63.96
CA ASP A 277 16.42 152.49 63.27
C ASP A 277 15.73 153.50 64.21
N ALA A 278 15.05 153.03 65.26
CA ALA A 278 14.50 153.88 66.31
C ALA A 278 15.61 154.47 67.22
N GLN A 279 16.60 153.66 67.59
CA GLN A 279 17.69 154.08 68.49
C GLN A 279 18.64 155.11 67.85
N ALA A 280 18.71 155.17 66.52
CA ALA A 280 19.55 156.10 65.77
C ALA A 280 19.06 157.57 65.72
N ARG A 281 17.86 157.89 66.23
CA ARG A 281 17.17 159.18 65.96
C ARG A 281 17.15 160.19 67.13
N ALA A 282 17.91 159.96 68.20
CA ALA A 282 17.76 160.70 69.46
C ALA A 282 18.91 161.66 69.87
N ARG A 283 20.01 161.75 69.11
CA ARG A 283 21.12 162.70 69.37
C ARG A 283 21.79 163.22 68.09
N ASP A 284 21.40 164.43 67.69
CA ASP A 284 22.06 165.34 66.72
C ASP A 284 23.17 166.19 67.43
N PRO A 285 23.94 167.11 66.79
CA PRO A 285 23.95 167.51 65.37
C PRO A 285 25.33 167.63 64.66
N HIS A 286 25.35 167.48 63.33
CA HIS A 286 26.17 168.17 62.28
C HIS A 286 26.28 167.25 61.03
N ARG A 287 25.86 167.60 59.80
CA ARG A 287 26.06 168.78 58.91
C ARG A 287 27.24 168.64 57.91
N SER A 288 27.11 167.72 56.94
CA SER A 288 27.54 167.86 55.53
C SER A 288 27.19 166.58 54.73
N ALA A 289 27.31 166.51 53.40
CA ALA A 289 26.57 167.19 52.32
C ALA A 289 27.22 166.81 50.97
N VAL A 290 26.43 166.28 50.01
CA VAL A 290 26.46 166.60 48.54
C VAL A 290 27.80 166.41 47.75
N PRO A 291 27.87 165.82 46.53
CA PRO A 291 26.90 164.98 45.79
C PRO A 291 27.48 163.82 44.91
N SER A 292 26.56 163.15 44.18
CA SER A 292 26.67 162.76 42.74
C SER A 292 27.24 161.41 42.25
N LYS A 293 26.36 160.72 41.50
CA LYS A 293 26.56 160.11 40.16
C LYS A 293 27.73 159.12 39.90
N SER A 294 27.35 157.84 39.86
CA SER A 294 27.18 157.02 38.63
C SER A 294 28.15 155.87 38.30
N LYS A 295 27.60 154.96 37.47
CA LYS A 295 28.23 153.94 36.61
C LYS A 295 28.79 152.64 37.22
N ASN A 296 27.99 151.59 36.99
CA ASN A 296 28.35 150.36 36.26
C ASN A 296 29.50 149.46 36.74
N SER A 297 29.11 148.26 37.22
CA SER A 297 29.79 146.97 36.95
C SER A 297 31.18 146.76 37.58
N PRO A 298 31.81 145.56 37.48
CA PRO A 298 31.31 144.27 36.95
C PRO A 298 31.51 143.05 37.90
N ARG A 299 31.09 141.86 37.44
CA ARG A 299 31.82 140.55 37.44
C ARG A 299 32.95 140.38 38.50
N ALA A 300 32.92 139.39 39.39
CA ALA A 300 33.37 137.98 39.17
C ALA A 300 33.10 137.12 40.46
N THR A 301 33.36 135.80 40.59
CA THR A 301 34.25 134.86 39.86
C THR A 301 33.79 133.38 39.94
N ARG A 302 34.38 132.51 39.08
CA ARG A 302 34.33 131.02 39.07
C ARG A 302 35.60 130.43 39.77
N PRO A 303 36.03 129.13 39.71
CA PRO A 303 35.67 127.93 38.89
C PRO A 303 35.10 126.78 39.76
N SER A 304 35.22 125.43 39.62
CA SER A 304 35.75 124.38 38.68
C SER A 304 35.10 123.04 39.14
N ARG A 305 34.82 121.94 38.40
CA ARG A 305 35.05 121.38 37.05
C ARG A 305 36.46 120.87 36.68
N ALA A 306 36.48 119.63 36.14
CA ALA A 306 37.53 118.86 35.42
C ALA A 306 38.35 117.84 36.25
N ALA A 307 38.95 116.77 35.70
CA ALA A 307 38.65 115.87 34.54
C ALA A 307 39.71 114.74 34.45
N ASP A 308 39.53 113.79 33.50
CA ASP A 308 40.59 113.00 32.82
C ASP A 308 41.40 111.94 33.61
N ALA A 309 41.92 110.84 33.00
CA ALA A 309 41.64 110.23 31.69
C ALA A 309 42.05 108.74 31.63
N ALA A 310 41.63 108.04 30.57
CA ALA A 310 41.82 106.60 30.32
C ALA A 310 43.22 106.18 29.82
N LYS A 311 43.50 104.86 29.78
CA LYS A 311 43.89 104.13 28.53
C LYS A 311 43.91 102.58 28.67
N PRO A 312 43.95 101.81 27.55
CA PRO A 312 43.69 100.36 27.54
C PRO A 312 44.81 99.45 26.95
N GLY A 313 44.64 98.11 27.09
CA GLY A 313 45.33 97.05 26.30
C GLY A 313 46.34 96.20 27.09
N LEU A 314 46.71 94.96 26.69
CA LEU A 314 46.29 94.08 25.57
C LEU A 314 46.77 92.62 25.80
N ARG A 315 45.97 91.59 25.39
CA ARG A 315 46.38 90.19 24.98
C ARG A 315 47.04 89.28 26.06
N ARG A 316 46.87 87.94 26.15
CA ARG A 316 46.40 86.85 25.26
C ARG A 316 46.45 85.47 25.99
N LYS A 317 45.57 84.54 25.56
CA LYS A 317 45.75 83.05 25.44
C LYS A 317 45.77 82.11 26.67
N LYS A 318 44.88 81.09 26.54
CA LYS A 318 45.03 79.64 26.84
C LYS A 318 44.93 79.18 28.32
N ALA A 319 44.41 77.98 28.61
CA ALA A 319 43.75 76.94 27.79
C ALA A 319 42.93 75.95 28.65
N VAL A 320 42.19 75.07 27.96
CA VAL A 320 41.34 73.97 28.45
C VAL A 320 40.01 74.45 29.01
#